data_AF-A0A7V5UJU3-F1
#
_entry.id   AF-A0A7V5UJU3-F1
#
_cell.length_a   1.000
_cell.length_b   1.000
_cell.length_c   1.000
_cell.angle_alpha   90.00
_cell.angle_beta   90.00
_cell.angle_gamma   90.00
#
_symmetry.space_group_name_H-M   'P 1'
#
loop_
_entity.id
_entity.type
_entity.pdbx_description
1 polymer ?
#
loop_
_entity_poly.entity_id
_entity_poly.type
_entity_poly.pdbx_seq_one_letter_code
_entity_poly.pdbx_strand_id
1 'polypeptide(L)' 'MKPIVSVSVLMPTWQGAEFLDRVLERLAEQKFELDWEFCVVDSGSSDGTLDIL' A
#
# COMPACT_ATOMS: atom_id res chain seq x y z
N MET A 1 16.43 14.18 -19.64
CA MET A 1 15.86 13.56 -18.43
C MET A 1 16.03 12.06 -18.54
N LYS A 2 16.34 11.37 -17.43
CA LYS A 2 16.34 9.90 -17.42
C LYS A 2 14.88 9.41 -17.40
N PRO A 3 14.55 8.32 -18.11
CA PRO A 3 13.22 7.74 -18.05
C PRO A 3 12.95 7.16 -16.66
N ILE A 4 11.70 7.22 -16.22
CA ILE A 4 11.23 6.51 -15.03
C ILE A 4 11.15 5.03 -15.40
N VAL A 5 11.70 4.17 -14.56
CA VAL A 5 11.77 2.71 -14.80
C VAL A 5 10.99 1.88 -13.77
N SER A 6 10.67 2.46 -12.61
CA SER A 6 9.85 1.81 -11.58
C SER A 6 9.21 2.84 -10.64
N VAL A 7 8.25 2.38 -9.83
CA VAL A 7 7.53 3.20 -8.82
C VAL A 7 7.47 2.48 -7.48
N SER A 8 7.71 3.19 -6.37
CA SER A 8 7.42 2.67 -5.03
C SER A 8 6.26 3.45 -4.42
N VAL A 9 5.22 2.74 -3.97
CA VAL A 9 4.06 3.32 -3.27
C VAL A 9 4.28 3.14 -1.77
N LEU A 10 4.46 4.24 -1.05
CA LEU A 10 4.70 4.23 0.40
C LEU A 10 3.41 4.59 1.14
N MET A 11 2.96 3.72 2.04
CA MET A 11 1.78 3.97 2.88
C MET A 11 2.14 3.87 4.37
N PRO A 12 2.29 5.00 5.08
CA PRO A 12 2.20 4.97 6.53
C PRO A 12 0.73 4.73 6.94
N THR A 13 0.52 3.90 7.96
CA THR A 13 -0.82 3.66 8.51
C THR A 13 -0.80 3.60 10.04
N TRP A 14 -1.92 3.97 10.65
CA TRP A 14 -2.22 3.78 12.05
C TRP A 14 -3.73 3.64 12.20
N GLN A 15 -4.17 2.55 12.81
CA GLN A 15 -5.58 2.18 12.93
C GLN A 15 -6.33 2.21 11.58
N GLY A 16 -5.78 1.50 10.60
CA GLY A 16 -6.29 1.46 9.23
C GLY A 16 -7.29 0.34 8.95
N ALA A 17 -7.69 -0.47 9.95
CA ALA A 17 -8.45 -1.70 9.71
C ALA A 17 -9.76 -1.47 8.93
N GLU A 18 -10.43 -0.34 9.16
CA GLU A 18 -11.66 0.04 8.45
C GLU A 18 -11.47 0.20 6.92
N PHE A 19 -10.26 0.54 6.47
CA PHE A 19 -10.02 0.97 5.08
C PHE A 19 -9.07 0.06 4.30
N LEU A 20 -8.26 -0.75 4.98
CA LEU A 20 -7.16 -1.49 4.36
C LEU A 20 -7.62 -2.44 3.26
N ASP A 21 -8.68 -3.22 3.49
CA ASP A 21 -9.21 -4.14 2.47
C ASP A 21 -9.52 -3.39 1.16
N ARG A 22 -10.24 -2.26 1.26
CA ARG A 22 -10.58 -1.45 0.09
C ARG A 22 -9.33 -0.88 -0.59
N VAL A 23 -8.31 -0.46 0.17
CA VAL A 23 -7.06 0.06 -0.41
C VAL A 23 -6.31 -1.03 -1.15
N LEU A 24 -6.15 -2.20 -0.52
CA LEU A 24 -5.43 -3.35 -1.07
C LEU A 24 -6.13 -3.89 -2.34
N GLU A 25 -7.45 -4.04 -2.32
CA GLU A 25 -8.24 -4.43 -3.49
C GLU A 25 -8.03 -3.45 -4.65
N ARG A 26 -8.11 -2.14 -4.39
CA ARG A 26 -7.94 -1.12 -5.44
C ARG A 26 -6.52 -1.06 -5.98
N LEU A 27 -5.52 -1.26 -5.13
CA LEU A 27 -4.12 -1.36 -5.56
C LEU A 27 -3.88 -2.60 -6.42
N ALA A 28 -4.46 -3.74 -6.06
CA ALA A 28 -4.37 -4.98 -6.85
C ALA A 28 -5.05 -4.88 -8.23
N GLU A 29 -6.09 -4.07 -8.35
CA GLU A 29 -6.79 -3.81 -9.62
C GLU A 29 -6.07 -2.83 -10.56
N GLN A 30 -4.97 -2.19 -10.13
CA GLN A 30 -4.30 -1.19 -10.95
C GLN A 30 -3.71 -1.79 -12.22
N LYS A 31 -3.99 -1.12 -13.34
CA LYS A 31 -3.33 -1.39 -14.63
C LYS A 31 -2.20 -0.39 -14.80
N PHE A 32 -1.00 -0.79 -14.40
CA PHE A 32 0.21 0.01 -14.50
C PHE A 32 1.32 -0.83 -15.14
N GLU A 33 2.06 -0.24 -16.10
CA GLU A 33 2.97 -0.99 -16.97
C GLU A 33 4.41 -1.10 -16.44
N LEU A 34 4.81 -0.20 -15.54
CA LEU A 34 6.15 -0.25 -14.94
C LEU A 34 6.14 -1.14 -13.70
N ASP A 35 7.31 -1.71 -13.39
CA ASP A 35 7.51 -2.42 -12.13
C ASP A 35 7.22 -1.50 -10.96
N TRP A 36 6.50 -2.02 -9.97
CA TRP A 36 6.21 -1.26 -8.77
C TRP A 36 6.13 -2.14 -7.53
N GLU A 37 6.35 -1.50 -6.38
CA GLU A 37 6.24 -2.10 -5.06
C GLU A 37 5.32 -1.29 -4.16
N PHE A 38 4.70 -1.96 -3.20
CA PHE A 38 3.89 -1.34 -2.16
C PHE A 38 4.53 -1.60 -0.79
N CYS A 39 4.96 -0.54 -0.12
CA CYS A 39 5.62 -0.62 1.17
C CYS A 39 4.77 0.05 2.24
N VAL A 40 4.32 -0.74 3.20
CA VAL A 40 3.47 -0.26 4.31
C VAL A 40 4.30 -0.11 5.57
N VAL A 41 4.12 1.00 6.27
CA VAL A 41 4.73 1.25 7.59
C VAL A 41 3.61 1.44 8.60
N ASP A 42 3.37 0.41 9.40
CA ASP A 42 2.45 0.50 10.53
C ASP A 42 3.08 1.27 11.70
N SER A 43 2.31 2.18 12.28
CA SER A 43 2.76 3.04 13.39
C SER A 43 2.32 2.52 14.77
N GLY A 44 2.21 1.20 14.93
CA GLY A 44 1.83 0.54 16.19
C GLY A 44 0.33 0.42 16.37
N SER A 45 -0.37 -0.08 15.34
CA SER A 45 -1.81 -0.30 15.39
C SER A 45 -2.22 -1.43 16.34
N SER A 46 -3.43 -1.32 16.89
CA SER A 46 -4.02 -2.32 17.80
C SER A 46 -5.48 -2.66 17.47
N ASP A 47 -5.96 -2.20 16.31
CA ASP A 47 -7.34 -2.33 15.82
C ASP A 47 -7.53 -3.51 14.84
N GLY A 48 -6.54 -4.39 14.71
CA GLY A 48 -6.52 -5.46 13.70
C GLY A 48 -5.90 -5.07 12.36
N THR A 49 -5.36 -3.85 12.21
CA THR A 49 -4.61 -3.42 11.01
C THR A 49 -3.54 -4.43 10.59
N LEU A 50 -2.76 -4.94 11.55
CA LEU A 50 -1.68 -5.90 11.30
C LEU A 50 -2.18 -7.30 10.91
N ASP A 51 -3.45 -7.63 11.14
CA ASP A 51 -4.03 -8.90 10.70
C ASP A 51 -4.45 -8.85 9.23
N ILE A 52 -4.59 -7.64 8.66
CA ILE A 52 -4.98 -7.40 7.26
C ILE A 52 -3.75 -7.23 6.35
N LEU A 53 -2.67 -6.63 6.86
CA LEU A 53 -1.41 -6.40 6.14
C LEU A 53 -0.57 -7.67 6.00
#